data_AF-D4JFW5-F1
#
_entry.id   AF-D4JFW5-F1
#
_cell.length_a   1.000
_cell.length_b   1.000
_cell.length_c   1.000
_cell.angle_alpha   90.00
_cell.angle_beta   90.00
_cell.angle_gamma   90.00
#
_symmetry.space_group_name_H-M   'P 1'
#
loop_
_entity.id
_entity.type
_entity.pdbx_description
1 polymer ?
#
loop_
_entity_poly.entity_id
_entity_poly.type
_entity_poly.pdbx_seq_one_letter_code
_entity_poly.pdbx_strand_id
1 'polypeptide(L)'
;MVYVLWYTSVMKNGLVLGGGGAKGCYEVGSLQAFEECNIKFDCVAGTSIGAIIGAIYTQQTIDEVVDFVYAISPGQIVKDFFEFPDNFNDVLENKEQIKTFLEHFIKEKSNDISPLVHSFEKMFDYDRFIHSNIEYACMTYNVSKNASTTFL
;
A
#
# COMPACT_ATOMS: atom_id res chain seq x y z
N MET A 1 -52.27 8.85 -1.98
CA MET A 1 -50.95 9.20 -2.54
C MET A 1 -49.93 8.31 -1.85
N VAL A 2 -49.33 7.35 -2.56
CA VAL A 2 -48.38 6.39 -1.99
C VAL A 2 -46.98 6.87 -2.33
N TYR A 3 -46.16 7.14 -1.31
CA TYR A 3 -44.73 7.41 -1.48
C TYR A 3 -43.97 6.10 -1.42
N VAL A 4 -43.29 5.74 -2.50
CA VAL A 4 -42.29 4.67 -2.50
C VAL A 4 -40.94 5.32 -2.20
N LEU A 5 -40.44 5.13 -0.98
CA LEU A 5 -39.07 5.50 -0.62
C LEU A 5 -38.15 4.36 -1.06
N TRP A 6 -37.42 4.56 -2.15
CA TRP A 6 -36.32 3.67 -2.52
C TRP A 6 -35.14 3.94 -1.59
N TYR A 7 -34.92 3.07 -0.61
CA TYR A 7 -33.65 3.05 0.12
C TYR A 7 -32.65 2.25 -0.73
N THR A 8 -31.99 2.90 -1.68
CA THR A 8 -30.79 2.33 -2.26
C THR A 8 -29.69 2.52 -1.23
N SER A 9 -29.28 1.45 -0.55
CA SER A 9 -28.02 1.45 0.18
C SER A 9 -26.94 1.90 -0.81
N VAL A 10 -26.30 3.03 -0.55
CA VAL A 10 -25.15 3.48 -1.34
C VAL A 10 -24.08 2.39 -1.17
N MET A 11 -23.83 1.62 -2.22
CA MET A 11 -22.80 0.58 -2.19
C MET A 11 -21.44 1.28 -2.14
N LYS A 12 -20.65 0.98 -1.12
CA LYS A 12 -19.25 1.41 -1.03
C LYS A 12 -18.34 0.36 -1.67
N ASN A 13 -17.40 0.79 -2.49
CA ASN A 13 -16.37 -0.03 -3.09
C ASN A 13 -15.08 0.07 -2.28
N GLY A 14 -14.57 -1.06 -1.81
CA GLY A 14 -13.30 -1.14 -1.10
C GLY A 14 -12.18 -1.68 -1.97
N LEU A 15 -11.01 -1.05 -1.91
CA LEU A 15 -9.77 -1.51 -2.51
C LEU A 15 -8.84 -2.05 -1.42
N VAL A 16 -8.27 -3.23 -1.63
CA VAL A 16 -7.27 -3.82 -0.72
C VAL A 16 -5.98 -4.08 -1.51
N LEU A 17 -4.90 -3.48 -1.02
CA LEU A 17 -3.56 -3.53 -1.60
C LEU A 17 -2.62 -4.33 -0.67
N GLY A 18 -1.98 -5.34 -1.23
CA GLY A 18 -1.09 -6.26 -0.54
C GLY A 18 0.32 -5.73 -0.33
N GLY A 19 1.11 -6.51 0.41
CA GLY A 19 2.56 -6.35 0.47
C GLY A 19 3.27 -7.18 -0.59
N GLY A 20 4.58 -6.97 -0.77
CA GLY A 20 5.37 -7.78 -1.70
C GLY A 20 6.69 -7.16 -2.17
N GLY A 21 7.19 -6.13 -1.48
CA GLY A 21 8.41 -5.43 -1.88
C GLY A 21 8.33 -4.87 -3.31
N ALA A 22 9.42 -4.98 -4.06
CA ALA A 22 9.49 -4.51 -5.45
C ALA A 22 8.40 -5.09 -6.36
N LYS A 23 8.05 -6.36 -6.14
CA LYS A 23 7.07 -7.07 -6.98
C LYS A 23 5.67 -6.49 -6.80
N GLY A 24 5.33 -6.00 -5.61
CA GLY A 24 4.01 -5.40 -5.32
C GLY A 24 3.69 -4.15 -6.14
N CYS A 25 4.67 -3.56 -6.84
CA CYS A 25 4.42 -2.48 -7.80
C CYS A 25 3.48 -2.88 -8.96
N TYR A 26 3.21 -4.18 -9.17
CA TYR A 26 2.19 -4.63 -10.14
C TYR A 26 0.81 -4.04 -9.87
N GLU A 27 0.50 -3.68 -8.62
CA GLU A 27 -0.80 -3.14 -8.21
C GLU A 27 -1.16 -1.85 -8.95
N VAL A 28 -0.16 -1.08 -9.40
CA VAL A 28 -0.35 0.12 -10.20
C VAL A 28 -1.00 -0.18 -11.54
N GLY A 29 -0.65 -1.30 -12.19
CA GLY A 29 -1.31 -1.72 -13.42
C GLY A 29 -2.79 -2.06 -13.20
N SER A 30 -3.15 -2.62 -12.03
CA SER A 30 -4.55 -2.83 -11.67
C SER A 30 -5.28 -1.51 -11.43
N LEU A 31 -4.66 -0.55 -10.73
CA LEU A 31 -5.21 0.78 -10.51
C LEU A 31 -5.47 1.54 -11.82
N GLN A 32 -4.53 1.46 -12.78
CA GLN A 32 -4.71 2.04 -14.11
C GLN A 32 -5.90 1.40 -14.84
N ALA A 33 -6.03 0.08 -14.82
CA ALA A 33 -7.17 -0.62 -15.42
C ALA A 33 -8.51 -0.24 -14.75
N PHE A 34 -8.54 -0.05 -13.44
CA PHE A 34 -9.73 0.42 -12.73
C PHE A 34 -10.11 1.84 -13.13
N GLU A 35 -9.13 2.74 -13.28
CA GLU A 35 -9.37 4.11 -13.74
C GLU A 35 -9.91 4.13 -15.19
N GLU A 36 -9.34 3.33 -16.09
CA GLU A 36 -9.83 3.15 -17.47
C GLU A 36 -11.27 2.63 -17.50
N CYS A 37 -11.63 1.77 -16.54
CA CYS A 37 -12.99 1.24 -16.39
C CYS A 37 -13.95 2.19 -15.66
N ASN A 38 -13.52 3.39 -15.24
CA ASN A 38 -14.27 4.32 -14.40
C ASN A 38 -14.75 3.70 -13.07
N ILE A 39 -13.97 2.77 -12.49
CA ILE A 39 -14.24 2.19 -11.18
C ILE A 39 -13.67 3.12 -10.11
N LYS A 40 -14.51 3.56 -9.17
CA LYS A 40 -14.12 4.42 -8.05
C LYS A 40 -14.25 3.67 -6.74
N PHE A 41 -13.32 3.95 -5.81
CA PHE A 41 -13.25 3.34 -4.49
C PHE A 41 -13.55 4.39 -3.42
N ASP A 42 -14.34 3.99 -2.44
CA ASP A 42 -14.70 4.80 -1.27
C ASP A 42 -13.74 4.57 -0.10
N CYS A 43 -13.08 3.42 -0.08
CA CYS A 43 -12.07 3.09 0.92
C CYS A 43 -10.91 2.28 0.34
N VAL A 44 -9.72 2.47 0.92
CA VAL A 44 -8.47 1.82 0.53
C VAL A 44 -7.78 1.31 1.79
N ALA A 45 -7.40 0.03 1.78
CA ALA A 45 -6.57 -0.55 2.82
C ALA A 45 -5.27 -1.10 2.21
N GLY A 46 -4.13 -0.87 2.86
CA GLY A 46 -2.84 -1.29 2.34
C GLY A 46 -1.88 -1.89 3.38
N THR A 47 -0.97 -2.74 2.92
CA THR A 47 0.15 -3.28 3.71
C THR A 47 1.48 -3.08 2.99
N SER A 48 2.52 -2.59 3.67
CA SER A 48 3.87 -2.40 3.08
C SER A 48 3.82 -1.52 1.81
N ILE A 49 4.27 -2.01 0.65
CA ILE A 49 4.24 -1.26 -0.61
C ILE A 49 2.81 -0.86 -1.02
N GLY A 50 1.82 -1.73 -0.80
CA GLY A 50 0.41 -1.41 -1.05
C GLY A 50 -0.13 -0.33 -0.13
N ALA A 51 0.43 -0.17 1.08
CA ALA A 51 0.09 0.98 1.94
C ALA A 51 0.60 2.29 1.33
N ILE A 52 1.83 2.31 0.81
CA ILE A 52 2.41 3.49 0.15
C ILE A 52 1.60 3.86 -1.09
N ILE A 53 1.38 2.87 -1.98
CA ILE A 53 0.59 3.05 -3.20
C ILE A 53 -0.82 3.52 -2.85
N GLY A 54 -1.48 2.91 -1.86
CA GLY A 54 -2.81 3.30 -1.42
C GLY A 54 -2.88 4.71 -0.86
N ALA A 55 -1.89 5.14 -0.08
CA ALA A 55 -1.84 6.49 0.46
C ALA A 55 -1.69 7.54 -0.65
N ILE A 56 -0.85 7.27 -1.65
CA ILE A 56 -0.73 8.14 -2.83
C ILE A 56 -2.04 8.14 -3.63
N TYR A 57 -2.64 6.97 -3.87
CA TYR A 57 -3.89 6.83 -4.62
C TYR A 57 -5.06 7.61 -4.00
N THR A 58 -5.15 7.69 -2.68
CA THR A 58 -6.23 8.46 -2.00
C THR A 58 -6.20 9.95 -2.34
N GLN A 59 -5.06 10.49 -2.80
CA GLN A 59 -4.95 11.86 -3.28
C GLN A 59 -5.55 12.05 -4.68
N GLN A 60 -6.10 10.98 -5.28
CA GLN A 60 -6.78 10.94 -6.58
C GLN A 60 -5.88 11.25 -7.78
N THR A 61 -4.62 10.82 -7.68
CA THR A 61 -3.59 11.05 -8.70
C THR A 61 -2.92 9.74 -9.05
N ILE A 62 -3.50 9.05 -10.05
CA ILE A 62 -2.91 7.82 -10.58
C ILE A 62 -1.53 8.07 -11.20
N ASP A 63 -1.33 9.24 -11.81
CA ASP A 63 -0.05 9.63 -12.40
C ASP A 63 1.05 9.72 -11.34
N GLU A 64 0.76 10.21 -10.13
CA GLU A 64 1.72 10.21 -9.02
C GLU A 64 2.02 8.78 -8.53
N VAL A 65 1.04 7.87 -8.54
CA VAL A 65 1.31 6.46 -8.22
C VAL A 65 2.23 5.82 -9.26
N VAL A 66 2.03 6.15 -10.54
CA VAL A 66 2.84 5.67 -11.66
C VAL A 66 4.27 6.21 -11.58
N ASP A 67 4.42 7.53 -11.38
CA ASP A 67 5.70 8.19 -11.21
C ASP A 67 6.48 7.61 -10.02
N PHE A 68 5.78 7.19 -8.95
CA PHE A 68 6.41 6.60 -7.76
C PHE A 68 7.05 5.28 -8.11
N VAL A 69 6.30 4.41 -8.81
CA VAL A 69 6.80 3.12 -9.28
C VAL A 69 7.97 3.28 -10.26
N TYR A 70 7.95 4.29 -11.13
CA TYR A 70 9.06 4.57 -12.03
C TYR A 70 10.29 5.11 -11.29
N ALA A 71 10.10 5.95 -10.26
CA ALA A 71 11.19 6.44 -9.42
C ALA A 71 11.87 5.30 -8.63
N ILE A 72 11.12 4.25 -8.28
CA ILE A 72 11.65 3.06 -7.61
C ILE A 72 12.06 1.92 -8.57
N SER A 73 12.04 2.17 -9.88
CA SER A 73 12.27 1.18 -10.95
C SER A 73 13.77 0.82 -11.12
N PRO A 74 14.11 -0.35 -11.71
CA PRO A 74 15.37 -1.09 -11.52
C PRO A 74 16.71 -0.37 -11.77
N GLY A 75 16.72 0.77 -12.48
CA GLY A 75 17.95 1.49 -12.82
C GLY A 75 18.65 2.17 -11.63
N GLN A 76 17.95 2.44 -10.53
CA GLN A 76 18.52 3.05 -9.32
C GLN A 76 18.62 2.10 -8.12
N ILE A 77 18.07 0.87 -8.22
CA ILE A 77 17.83 0.03 -7.03
C ILE A 77 18.15 -1.47 -7.19
N VAL A 78 18.93 -1.86 -8.21
CA VAL A 78 19.49 -3.22 -8.25
C VAL A 78 20.82 -3.24 -7.51
N LYS A 79 20.70 -3.21 -6.17
CA LYS A 79 21.63 -3.91 -5.29
C LYS A 79 20.95 -4.34 -4.00
N ASP A 80 19.95 -3.57 -3.53
CA ASP A 80 19.43 -3.73 -2.17
C ASP A 80 17.90 -3.51 -2.03
N PHE A 81 17.11 -3.40 -3.12
CA PHE A 81 15.65 -3.28 -2.96
C PHE A 81 15.07 -4.58 -2.43
N PHE A 82 14.17 -4.43 -1.46
CA PHE A 82 13.63 -5.49 -0.62
C PHE A 82 12.90 -6.56 -1.44
N GLU A 83 13.61 -7.62 -1.86
CA GLU A 83 13.01 -8.79 -2.48
C GLU A 83 12.41 -9.66 -1.38
N PHE A 84 11.08 -9.62 -1.28
CA PHE A 84 10.35 -10.58 -0.45
C PHE A 84 10.51 -11.98 -1.07
N PRO A 85 10.70 -13.04 -0.26
CA PRO A 85 10.79 -14.40 -0.75
C PRO A 85 9.56 -14.77 -1.60
N ASP A 86 9.82 -15.46 -2.70
CA ASP A 86 8.85 -15.72 -3.78
C ASP A 86 7.60 -16.50 -3.34
N ASN A 87 7.68 -17.24 -2.23
CA ASN A 87 6.60 -18.08 -1.74
C ASN A 87 5.93 -17.44 -0.52
N PHE A 88 5.01 -16.52 -0.77
CA PHE A 88 4.17 -15.90 0.28
C PHE A 88 3.40 -16.93 1.14
N ASN A 89 3.01 -18.07 0.55
CA ASN A 89 2.37 -19.17 1.27
C ASN A 89 3.30 -19.86 2.27
N ASP A 90 4.57 -20.11 1.89
CA ASP A 90 5.56 -20.74 2.79
C ASP A 90 5.89 -19.80 3.97
N VAL A 91 5.89 -18.49 3.72
CA VAL A 91 6.15 -17.44 4.71
C VAL A 91 5.01 -17.35 5.73
N LEU A 92 3.75 -17.32 5.29
CA LEU A 92 2.58 -17.27 6.18
C LEU A 92 2.44 -18.53 7.05
N GLU A 93 2.83 -19.70 6.52
CA GLU A 93 2.81 -20.96 7.25
C GLU A 93 3.98 -21.09 8.24
N ASN A 94 5.15 -20.50 7.92
CA ASN A 94 6.31 -20.48 8.81
C ASN A 94 6.47 -19.16 9.58
N LYS A 95 5.77 -19.05 10.72
CA LYS A 95 5.95 -17.96 11.68
C LYS A 95 7.41 -17.72 12.09
N GLU A 96 8.21 -18.78 12.18
CA GLU A 96 9.65 -18.67 12.49
C GLU A 96 10.47 -18.05 11.34
N GLN A 97 10.07 -18.26 10.07
CA GLN A 97 10.72 -17.60 8.93
C GLN A 97 10.36 -16.13 8.86
N ILE A 98 9.09 -15.75 9.09
CA ILE A 98 8.68 -14.34 9.21
C ILE A 98 9.48 -13.65 10.31
N LYS A 99 9.56 -14.29 11.49
CA LYS A 99 10.30 -13.74 12.62
C LYS A 99 11.78 -13.61 12.30
N THR A 100 12.40 -14.63 11.69
CA THR A 100 13.82 -14.59 11.29
C THR A 100 14.08 -13.50 10.26
N PHE A 101 13.20 -13.35 9.27
CA PHE A 101 13.25 -12.29 8.26
C PHE A 101 13.13 -10.89 8.89
N LEU A 102 12.13 -10.69 9.77
CA LEU A 102 11.95 -9.42 10.48
C LEU A 102 13.12 -9.12 11.42
N GLU A 103 13.63 -10.12 12.14
CA GLU A 103 14.79 -9.98 13.01
C GLU A 103 16.05 -9.64 12.23
N HIS A 104 16.26 -10.27 11.08
CA HIS A 104 17.39 -9.96 10.19
C HIS A 104 17.26 -8.55 9.64
N PHE A 105 16.07 -8.16 9.17
CA PHE A 105 15.78 -6.80 8.71
C PHE A 105 16.02 -5.73 9.80
N ILE A 106 15.64 -6.02 11.05
CA ILE A 106 15.85 -5.10 12.18
C ILE A 106 17.32 -5.08 12.62
N LYS A 107 17.99 -6.25 12.69
CA LYS A 107 19.36 -6.39 13.21
C LYS A 107 20.43 -5.91 12.24
N GLU A 108 20.25 -6.09 10.93
CA GLU A 108 21.24 -5.68 9.94
C GLU A 108 21.34 -4.16 9.77
N LYS A 109 20.54 -3.36 10.51
CA LYS A 109 20.28 -1.94 10.23
C LYS A 109 19.87 -1.81 8.78
N SER A 110 18.56 -1.92 8.55
CA SER A 110 17.85 -1.40 7.38
C SER A 110 18.77 -0.66 6.42
N ASN A 111 19.07 -1.26 5.28
CA ASN A 111 19.61 -0.53 4.13
C ASN A 111 18.97 0.86 4.10
N ASP A 112 19.80 1.90 4.04
CA ASP A 112 19.36 3.29 4.18
C ASP A 112 18.05 3.51 3.41
N ILE A 113 16.94 3.71 4.15
CA ILE A 113 15.60 3.88 3.57
C ILE A 113 15.35 5.31 3.12
N SER A 114 16.32 6.22 3.30
CA SER A 114 16.21 7.62 2.88
C SER A 114 15.78 7.79 1.42
N PRO A 115 16.22 6.96 0.44
CA PRO A 115 15.72 7.04 -0.92
C PRO A 115 14.23 6.76 -1.04
N LEU A 116 13.70 5.78 -0.31
CA LEU A 116 12.26 5.46 -0.31
C LEU A 116 11.46 6.58 0.35
N VAL A 117 11.94 7.09 1.50
CA VAL A 117 11.30 8.20 2.22
C VAL A 117 11.26 9.45 1.35
N HIS A 118 12.39 9.82 0.73
CA HIS A 118 12.48 11.00 -0.13
C HIS A 118 11.61 10.88 -1.39
N SER A 119 11.55 9.70 -1.99
CA SER A 119 10.64 9.44 -3.12
C SER A 119 9.18 9.53 -2.69
N PHE A 120 8.83 9.02 -1.51
CA PHE A 120 7.47 9.15 -0.97
C PHE A 120 7.12 10.61 -0.66
N GLU A 121 7.97 11.34 0.06
CA GLU A 121 7.74 12.74 0.46
C GLU A 121 7.59 13.70 -0.73
N LYS A 122 8.25 13.42 -1.86
CA LYS A 122 8.07 14.19 -3.09
C LYS A 122 6.68 14.07 -3.72
N MET A 123 6.00 12.97 -3.42
CA MET A 123 4.80 12.53 -4.12
C MET A 123 3.59 12.51 -3.20
N PHE A 124 3.83 12.58 -1.90
CA PHE A 124 2.81 12.58 -0.88
C PHE A 124 2.54 14.00 -0.39
N ASP A 125 1.33 14.47 -0.64
CA ASP A 125 0.79 15.71 -0.09
C ASP A 125 -0.12 15.37 1.10
N TYR A 126 0.33 15.76 2.30
CA TYR A 126 -0.38 15.49 3.54
C TYR A 126 -1.74 16.19 3.60
N ASP A 127 -1.84 17.42 3.08
CA ASP A 127 -3.09 18.18 3.11
C ASP A 127 -4.12 17.55 2.17
N ARG A 128 -3.71 17.08 0.99
CA ARG A 128 -4.59 16.33 0.08
C ARG A 128 -5.02 14.99 0.69
N PHE A 129 -4.10 14.30 1.36
CA PHE A 129 -4.38 13.02 2.00
C PHE A 129 -5.45 13.14 3.08
N ILE A 130 -5.29 14.06 4.04
CA ILE A 130 -6.22 14.17 5.18
C ILE A 130 -7.58 14.76 4.80
N HIS A 131 -7.67 15.47 3.66
CA HIS A 131 -8.93 15.97 3.11
C HIS A 131 -9.52 15.07 2.02
N SER A 132 -8.94 13.88 1.79
CA SER A 132 -9.47 12.95 0.81
C SER A 132 -10.89 12.48 1.19
N ASN A 133 -11.73 12.30 0.18
CA ASN A 133 -13.03 11.65 0.34
C ASN A 133 -12.93 10.12 0.35
N ILE A 134 -11.72 9.56 0.20
CA ILE A 134 -11.44 8.12 0.22
C ILE A 134 -10.92 7.77 1.61
N GLU A 135 -11.65 6.90 2.32
CA GLU A 135 -11.23 6.40 3.63
C GLU A 135 -9.95 5.55 3.47
N TYR A 136 -8.96 5.73 4.34
CA TYR A 136 -7.68 5.01 4.23
C TYR A 136 -7.41 4.17 5.48
N ALA A 137 -6.79 3.01 5.29
CA ALA A 137 -6.26 2.20 6.38
C ALA A 137 -4.90 1.61 6.04
N CYS A 138 -3.98 1.59 7.00
CA CYS A 138 -2.70 0.91 6.88
C CYS A 138 -2.53 -0.12 8.00
N MET A 139 -2.14 -1.33 7.64
CA MET A 139 -1.85 -2.40 8.60
C MET A 139 -0.37 -2.42 8.97
N THR A 140 -0.10 -2.48 10.27
CA THR A 140 1.24 -2.66 10.82
C THR A 140 1.26 -3.70 11.95
N TYR A 141 2.46 -4.05 12.41
CA TYR A 141 2.68 -4.93 13.55
C TYR A 141 3.54 -4.23 14.60
N ASN A 142 3.01 -4.11 15.83
CA ASN A 142 3.77 -3.60 16.95
C ASN A 142 4.58 -4.73 17.59
N VAL A 143 5.88 -4.77 17.29
CA VAL A 143 6.79 -5.79 17.81
C VAL A 143 6.87 -5.77 19.34
N SER A 144 6.91 -4.58 19.96
CA SER A 144 7.01 -4.45 21.42
C SER A 144 5.74 -4.91 22.16
N LYS A 145 4.57 -4.77 21.54
CA LYS A 145 3.28 -5.20 22.09
C LYS A 145 2.82 -6.57 21.61
N ASN A 146 3.57 -7.17 20.67
CA ASN A 146 3.24 -8.44 20.03
C ASN A 146 1.79 -8.49 19.50
N ALA A 147 1.36 -7.41 18.84
CA ALA A 147 -0.01 -7.22 18.38
C ALA A 147 -0.07 -6.46 17.06
N SER A 148 -1.04 -6.77 16.21
CA SER A 148 -1.35 -5.97 15.03
C SER A 148 -1.87 -4.59 15.43
N THR A 149 -1.62 -3.60 14.58
CA THR A 149 -2.13 -2.23 14.76
C THR A 149 -2.57 -1.72 13.39
N THR A 150 -3.71 -1.06 13.35
CA THR A 150 -4.23 -0.42 12.14
C THR A 150 -4.22 1.08 12.36
N PHE A 151 -3.69 1.81 11.38
CA PHE A 151 -3.86 3.26 11.29
C PHE A 151 -5.03 3.53 10.36
N LEU A 152 -5.95 4.38 10.80
CA LEU A 152 -7.13 4.85 10.07
C LEU A 152 -6.98 6.35 9.81
#